data_AF-I8YKL4-F1
#
_entry.id   AF-I8YKL4-F1
#
_cell.length_a   1.000
_cell.length_b   1.000
_cell.length_c   1.000
_cell.angle_alpha   90.00
_cell.angle_beta   90.00
_cell.angle_gamma   90.00
#
_symmetry.space_group_name_H-M   'P 1'
#
loop_
_entity.id
_entity.type
_entity.pdbx_description
1 polymer ?
#
loop_
_entity_poly.entity_id
_entity_poly.type
_entity_poly.pdbx_seq_one_letter_code
_entity_poly.pdbx_strand_id
1 'polypeptide(L)'
;MFQRHENIANMTEDVDFIMQCAFDKKKSVWEYCSEHLYVLALISPNIRKYILDLMDKGSFHQKFIIVCSTTFRPLSLISDMEYDKEAYIVLLKEIVKSAIACKSIKIKSMGIQRAMQLQFNSLSAMIKSELTNNESLLKSHGWIYHIMTKGYSLEQSENGIWIHFHGGGLRLNVNMDDVDNIDKYVQQNYADRIQLQFIPHNGMEHLKHLF
;
A
#
# COMPACT_ATOMS: atom_id res chain seq x y z
N MET A 1 19.25 14.69 -15.83
CA MET A 1 18.00 15.22 -16.39
C MET A 1 17.66 14.34 -17.58
N PHE A 2 16.65 13.47 -17.49
CA PHE A 2 16.23 12.68 -18.65
C PHE A 2 15.79 13.67 -19.72
N GLN A 3 16.52 13.72 -20.84
CA GLN A 3 16.14 14.61 -21.94
C GLN A 3 14.79 14.12 -22.46
N ARG A 4 13.80 15.01 -22.44
CA ARG A 4 12.38 14.75 -22.76
C ARG A 4 12.11 14.28 -24.19
N HIS A 5 13.14 13.93 -24.98
CA HIS A 5 13.05 13.88 -26.45
C HIS A 5 13.61 12.64 -27.13
N GLU A 6 13.90 11.58 -26.39
CA GLU A 6 14.15 10.27 -27.01
C GLU A 6 13.06 9.28 -26.61
N ASN A 7 12.60 8.50 -27.60
CA ASN A 7 11.55 7.52 -27.43
C ASN A 7 11.98 6.56 -26.29
N ILE A 8 11.33 6.65 -25.13
CA ILE A 8 11.67 5.88 -23.91
C ILE A 8 11.72 4.37 -24.18
N ALA A 9 11.02 3.90 -25.23
CA ALA A 9 11.11 2.55 -25.74
C ALA A 9 12.55 2.10 -26.12
N ASN A 10 13.44 3.04 -26.45
CA ASN A 10 14.81 2.80 -26.91
C ASN A 10 15.88 3.04 -25.83
N MET A 11 15.51 3.47 -24.62
CA MET A 11 16.44 3.79 -23.52
C MET A 11 16.70 2.61 -22.58
N THR A 12 16.78 1.38 -23.10
CA THR A 12 16.87 0.16 -22.27
C THR A 12 18.13 0.13 -21.40
N GLU A 13 19.27 0.62 -21.89
CA GLU A 13 20.54 0.62 -21.14
C GLU A 13 20.52 1.61 -19.97
N ASP A 14 19.96 2.80 -20.16
CA ASP A 14 19.79 3.79 -19.09
C ASP A 14 18.83 3.29 -18.01
N VAL A 15 17.74 2.65 -18.44
CA VAL A 15 16.78 2.02 -17.52
C VAL A 15 17.46 0.90 -16.72
N ASP A 16 18.22 0.04 -17.38
CA ASP A 16 18.96 -1.04 -16.71
C ASP A 16 19.99 -0.50 -15.72
N PHE A 17 20.69 0.59 -16.06
CA PHE A 17 21.60 1.26 -15.14
C PHE A 17 20.87 1.83 -13.92
N ILE A 18 19.77 2.56 -14.11
CA ILE A 18 18.97 3.09 -12.99
C ILE A 18 18.43 1.94 -12.15
N MET A 19 18.00 0.83 -12.76
CA MET A 19 17.56 -0.38 -12.05
C MET A 19 18.68 -0.95 -11.18
N GLN A 20 19.89 -1.08 -11.72
CA GLN A 20 21.04 -1.55 -10.94
C GLN A 20 21.35 -0.61 -9.76
N CYS A 21 21.33 0.70 -10.00
CA CYS A 21 21.53 1.68 -8.93
C CYS A 21 20.38 1.68 -7.91
N ALA A 22 19.14 1.48 -8.35
CA ALA A 22 17.98 1.35 -7.48
C ALA A 22 18.03 0.10 -6.61
N PHE A 23 18.83 -0.90 -6.97
CA PHE A 23 19.05 -2.07 -6.12
C PHE A 23 20.43 -2.09 -5.45
N ASP A 24 21.12 -0.95 -5.45
CA ASP A 24 22.33 -0.76 -4.67
C ASP A 24 22.01 -0.77 -3.17
N LYS A 25 22.97 -1.22 -2.36
CA LYS A 25 22.80 -1.33 -0.90
C LYS A 25 22.80 0.03 -0.20
N LYS A 26 23.28 1.10 -0.84
CA LYS A 26 23.29 2.45 -0.26
C LYS A 26 21.89 3.06 -0.33
N LYS A 27 21.36 3.37 0.85
CA LYS A 27 20.00 3.91 1.03
C LYS A 27 19.69 5.10 0.10
N SER A 28 20.59 6.08 0.06
CA SER A 28 20.41 7.31 -0.72
C SER A 28 20.39 7.07 -2.23
N VAL A 29 21.15 6.08 -2.72
CA VAL A 29 21.21 5.74 -4.13
C VAL A 29 19.93 5.05 -4.55
N TRP A 30 19.47 4.07 -3.75
CA TRP A 30 18.22 3.39 -4.08
C TRP A 30 17.03 4.34 -4.03
N GLU A 31 16.90 5.19 -3.01
CA GLU A 31 15.75 6.12 -2.88
C GLU A 31 15.63 6.99 -4.14
N TYR A 32 16.74 7.58 -4.57
CA TYR A 32 16.79 8.42 -5.76
C TYR A 32 16.47 7.65 -7.06
N CYS A 33 17.08 6.48 -7.27
CA CYS A 33 16.91 5.72 -8.50
C CYS A 33 15.55 5.05 -8.60
N SER A 34 15.03 4.51 -7.50
CA SER A 34 13.68 3.96 -7.38
C SER A 34 12.60 4.98 -7.74
N GLU A 35 12.76 6.23 -7.33
CA GLU A 35 11.83 7.31 -7.70
C GLU A 35 11.76 7.47 -9.22
N HIS A 36 12.91 7.51 -9.88
CA HIS A 36 12.98 7.66 -11.34
C HIS A 36 12.37 6.46 -12.07
N LEU A 37 12.65 5.24 -11.61
CA LEU A 37 12.07 4.03 -12.20
C LEU A 37 10.56 3.99 -12.11
N TYR A 38 10.03 4.50 -11.01
CA TYR A 38 8.60 4.53 -10.80
C TYR A 38 7.92 5.55 -11.73
N VAL A 39 8.53 6.71 -11.92
CA VAL A 39 8.11 7.69 -12.95
C VAL A 39 8.23 7.09 -14.36
N LEU A 40 9.30 6.36 -14.66
CA LEU A 40 9.50 5.73 -15.96
C LEU A 40 8.48 4.62 -16.24
N ALA A 41 8.09 3.84 -15.22
CA ALA A 41 7.07 2.79 -15.34
C ALA A 41 5.66 3.32 -15.62
N LEU A 42 5.41 4.59 -15.33
CA LEU A 42 4.15 5.28 -15.65
C LEU A 42 4.01 5.55 -17.14
N ILE A 43 5.11 5.94 -17.78
CA ILE A 43 5.15 6.36 -19.19
C ILE A 43 5.61 5.24 -20.13
N SER A 44 6.17 4.15 -19.60
CA SER A 44 6.65 3.01 -20.39
C SER A 44 6.06 1.67 -19.92
N PRO A 45 5.21 1.02 -20.75
CA PRO A 45 4.69 -0.32 -20.49
C PRO A 45 5.78 -1.39 -20.34
N ASN A 46 6.90 -1.25 -21.06
CA ASN A 46 8.02 -2.19 -20.99
C ASN A 46 8.69 -2.17 -19.62
N ILE A 47 8.93 -0.97 -19.07
CA ILE A 47 9.54 -0.79 -17.75
C ILE A 47 8.59 -1.31 -16.66
N ARG A 48 7.28 -1.05 -16.80
CA ARG A 48 6.24 -1.61 -15.93
C ARG A 48 6.31 -3.13 -15.87
N LYS A 49 6.31 -3.79 -17.04
CA LYS A 49 6.41 -5.25 -17.14
C LYS A 49 7.69 -5.75 -16.46
N TYR A 50 8.81 -5.08 -16.70
CA TYR A 50 10.10 -5.46 -16.15
C TYR A 50 10.16 -5.35 -14.61
N ILE A 51 9.61 -4.28 -14.02
CA ILE A 51 9.50 -4.13 -12.55
C ILE A 51 8.65 -5.26 -11.95
N LEU A 52 7.53 -5.61 -12.58
CA LEU A 52 6.68 -6.72 -12.13
C LEU A 52 7.41 -8.06 -12.21
N ASP A 53 8.11 -8.33 -13.33
CA ASP A 53 8.93 -9.53 -13.50
C ASP A 53 10.00 -9.65 -12.40
N LEU A 54 10.64 -8.55 -12.01
CA LEU A 54 11.60 -8.50 -10.91
C LEU A 54 10.95 -8.63 -9.54
N MET A 55 9.76 -8.08 -9.34
CA MET A 55 9.01 -8.28 -8.09
C MET A 55 8.66 -9.75 -7.90
N ASP A 56 8.42 -10.50 -8.97
CA ASP A 56 8.12 -11.93 -8.87
C ASP A 56 9.40 -12.77 -8.68
N LYS A 57 10.42 -12.54 -9.53
CA LYS A 57 11.64 -13.37 -9.61
C LYS A 57 12.79 -12.90 -8.71
N GLY A 58 12.75 -11.66 -8.24
CA GLY A 58 13.85 -11.02 -7.53
C GLY A 58 14.11 -11.57 -6.13
N SER A 59 15.28 -11.22 -5.61
CA SER A 59 15.69 -11.50 -4.24
C SER A 59 14.91 -10.65 -3.22
N PHE A 60 14.98 -11.02 -1.93
CA PHE A 60 14.26 -10.29 -0.88
C PHE A 60 14.61 -8.80 -0.81
N HIS A 61 15.87 -8.43 -1.08
CA HIS A 61 16.30 -7.04 -1.04
C HIS A 61 15.63 -6.21 -2.14
N GLN A 62 15.60 -6.73 -3.37
CA GLN A 62 14.97 -6.08 -4.51
C GLN A 62 13.46 -5.94 -4.31
N LYS A 63 12.80 -7.01 -3.87
CA LYS A 63 11.38 -7.00 -3.52
C LYS A 63 11.05 -5.98 -2.44
N PHE A 64 11.87 -5.90 -1.40
CA PHE A 64 11.73 -4.89 -0.34
C PHE A 64 11.85 -3.47 -0.91
N ILE A 65 12.84 -3.23 -1.76
CA ILE A 65 13.04 -1.93 -2.40
C ILE A 65 11.84 -1.56 -3.28
N ILE A 66 11.37 -2.46 -4.14
CA ILE A 66 10.21 -2.20 -5.01
C ILE A 66 8.99 -1.82 -4.16
N VAL A 67 8.71 -2.57 -3.09
CA VAL A 67 7.62 -2.25 -2.16
C VAL A 67 7.86 -0.94 -1.42
N CYS A 68 9.08 -0.59 -1.05
CA CYS A 68 9.36 0.73 -0.47
C CYS A 68 9.14 1.85 -1.49
N SER A 69 9.53 1.63 -2.74
CA SER A 69 9.46 2.63 -3.81
C SER A 69 8.01 3.02 -4.13
N THR A 70 7.08 2.08 -4.06
CA THR A 70 5.64 2.35 -4.21
C THR A 70 5.03 3.13 -3.04
N THR A 71 5.81 3.38 -1.99
CA THR A 71 5.27 3.83 -0.71
C THR A 71 5.78 5.15 -0.21
N PHE A 72 6.87 5.64 -0.79
CA PHE A 72 7.60 6.74 -0.18
C PHE A 72 7.32 8.09 -0.80
N ARG A 73 6.77 8.25 -2.01
CA ARG A 73 6.67 9.60 -2.58
C ARG A 73 5.47 9.91 -3.46
N PRO A 74 5.08 11.20 -3.44
CA PRO A 74 3.73 11.63 -3.66
C PRO A 74 3.47 11.89 -5.13
N LEU A 75 2.19 11.95 -5.45
CA LEU A 75 1.67 12.48 -6.70
C LEU A 75 2.25 13.85 -7.07
N SER A 76 2.80 14.60 -6.11
CA SER A 76 3.47 15.88 -6.33
C SER A 76 4.64 15.79 -7.32
N LEU A 77 5.42 14.70 -7.34
CA LEU A 77 6.52 14.51 -8.30
C LEU A 77 6.05 14.25 -9.73
N ILE A 78 4.80 13.83 -9.89
CA ILE A 78 4.18 13.53 -11.19
C ILE A 78 3.01 14.47 -11.51
N SER A 79 2.70 15.44 -10.65
CA SER A 79 1.50 16.28 -10.77
C SER A 79 1.47 17.11 -12.05
N ASP A 80 2.66 17.44 -12.58
CA ASP A 80 2.85 18.18 -13.83
C ASP A 80 3.13 17.27 -15.05
N MET A 81 3.12 15.94 -14.88
CA MET A 81 3.33 14.99 -15.97
C MET A 81 1.99 14.43 -16.45
N GLU A 82 1.79 14.35 -17.77
CA GLU A 82 0.71 13.54 -18.32
C GLU A 82 1.06 12.07 -18.16
N TYR A 83 0.33 11.37 -17.29
CA TYR A 83 0.44 9.92 -17.13
C TYR A 83 -0.95 9.30 -16.95
N ASP A 84 -1.03 8.03 -17.32
CA ASP A 84 -2.22 7.22 -17.13
C ASP A 84 -2.37 6.84 -15.64
N LYS A 85 -3.31 7.51 -14.97
CA LYS A 85 -3.65 7.28 -13.55
C LYS A 85 -4.24 5.90 -13.29
N GLU A 86 -4.94 5.32 -14.25
CA GLU A 86 -5.50 3.98 -14.08
C GLU A 86 -4.39 2.94 -14.16
N ALA A 87 -3.51 3.06 -15.14
CA ALA A 87 -2.31 2.25 -15.26
C ALA A 87 -1.42 2.31 -14.01
N TYR A 88 -1.32 3.50 -13.39
CA TYR A 88 -0.61 3.69 -12.12
C TYR A 88 -1.21 2.86 -10.98
N ILE A 89 -2.53 2.97 -10.78
CA ILE A 89 -3.25 2.26 -9.72
C ILE A 89 -3.14 0.74 -9.94
N VAL A 90 -3.25 0.29 -11.19
CA VAL A 90 -3.07 -1.13 -11.55
C VAL A 90 -1.67 -1.62 -11.21
N LEU A 91 -0.63 -0.86 -11.55
CA LEU A 91 0.76 -1.19 -11.21
C LEU A 91 0.97 -1.29 -9.70
N LEU A 92 0.50 -0.30 -8.94
CA LEU A 92 0.57 -0.32 -7.47
C LEU A 92 -0.07 -1.57 -6.89
N LYS A 93 -1.27 -1.89 -7.37
CA LYS A 93 -2.03 -3.03 -6.87
C LYS A 93 -1.32 -4.35 -7.13
N GLU A 94 -0.72 -4.53 -8.31
CA GLU A 94 0.05 -5.74 -8.62
C GLU A 94 1.34 -5.83 -7.77
N ILE A 95 2.06 -4.73 -7.55
CA ILE A 95 3.22 -4.74 -6.64
C ILE A 95 2.81 -5.14 -5.21
N VAL A 96 1.74 -4.56 -4.69
CA VAL A 96 1.22 -4.87 -3.35
C VAL A 96 0.77 -6.33 -3.25
N LYS A 97 0.11 -6.85 -4.28
CA LYS A 97 -0.32 -8.25 -4.38
C LYS A 97 0.88 -9.21 -4.37
N SER A 98 1.91 -8.96 -5.17
CA SER A 98 3.14 -9.76 -5.14
C SER A 98 3.87 -9.68 -3.80
N ALA A 99 3.80 -8.53 -3.11
CA ALA A 99 4.35 -8.38 -1.77
C ALA A 99 3.62 -9.24 -0.73
N ILE A 100 2.28 -9.23 -0.73
CA ILE A 100 1.44 -10.03 0.17
C ILE A 100 1.70 -11.53 -0.04
N ALA A 101 1.84 -11.98 -1.29
CA ALA A 101 2.14 -13.37 -1.61
C ALA A 101 3.61 -13.79 -1.32
N CYS A 102 4.47 -12.86 -0.90
CA CYS A 102 5.89 -13.14 -0.69
C CYS A 102 6.10 -14.10 0.50
N LYS A 103 7.04 -15.05 0.36
CA LYS A 103 7.44 -15.93 1.48
C LYS A 103 8.08 -15.20 2.66
N SER A 104 8.69 -14.03 2.43
CA SER A 104 9.28 -13.24 3.51
C SER A 104 8.20 -12.54 4.31
N ILE A 105 8.13 -12.85 5.61
CA ILE A 105 7.20 -12.21 6.57
C ILE A 105 7.36 -10.68 6.55
N LYS A 106 8.59 -10.17 6.43
CA LYS A 106 8.86 -8.73 6.39
C LYS A 106 8.19 -8.06 5.18
N ILE A 107 8.35 -8.65 3.99
CA ILE A 107 7.81 -8.09 2.74
C ILE A 107 6.29 -8.24 2.71
N LYS A 108 5.78 -9.37 3.18
CA LYS A 108 4.35 -9.63 3.33
C LYS A 108 3.67 -8.63 4.26
N SER A 109 4.24 -8.43 5.44
CA SER A 109 3.80 -7.45 6.43
C SER A 109 3.71 -6.04 5.82
N MET A 110 4.74 -5.61 5.09
CA MET A 110 4.69 -4.36 4.34
C MET A 110 3.57 -4.34 3.30
N GLY A 111 3.43 -5.39 2.48
CA GLY A 111 2.36 -5.50 1.49
C GLY A 111 0.97 -5.31 2.11
N ILE A 112 0.70 -5.95 3.25
CA ILE A 112 -0.57 -5.81 3.99
C ILE A 112 -0.80 -4.36 4.44
N GLN A 113 0.23 -3.73 5.03
CA GLN A 113 0.14 -2.32 5.44
C GLN A 113 -0.14 -1.39 4.25
N ARG A 114 0.47 -1.66 3.09
CA ARG A 114 0.27 -0.83 1.90
C ARG A 114 -1.08 -1.02 1.25
N ALA A 115 -1.62 -2.24 1.26
CA ALA A 115 -2.99 -2.48 0.83
C ALA A 115 -4.00 -1.65 1.62
N MET A 116 -3.79 -1.49 2.94
CA MET A 116 -4.62 -0.61 3.76
C MET A 116 -4.45 0.87 3.40
N GLN A 117 -3.21 1.35 3.34
CA GLN A 117 -2.91 2.76 3.09
C GLN A 117 -3.40 3.24 1.71
N LEU A 118 -3.30 2.36 0.71
CA LEU A 118 -3.80 2.62 -0.65
C LEU A 118 -5.27 2.21 -0.82
N GLN A 119 -5.92 1.75 0.26
CA GLN A 119 -7.33 1.34 0.30
C GLN A 119 -7.70 0.30 -0.77
N PHE A 120 -6.78 -0.63 -1.07
CA PHE A 120 -7.01 -1.74 -1.99
C PHE A 120 -7.86 -2.84 -1.35
N ASN A 121 -9.09 -2.50 -0.95
CA ASN A 121 -10.03 -3.38 -0.23
C ASN A 121 -10.31 -4.70 -0.97
N SER A 122 -10.21 -4.71 -2.30
CA SER A 122 -10.27 -5.92 -3.12
C SER A 122 -9.19 -6.98 -2.81
N LEU A 123 -8.09 -6.62 -2.13
CA LEU A 123 -7.05 -7.54 -1.68
C LEU A 123 -7.34 -8.18 -0.32
N SER A 124 -8.43 -7.81 0.36
CA SER A 124 -8.79 -8.29 1.71
C SER A 124 -8.90 -9.80 1.82
N ALA A 125 -9.41 -10.49 0.79
CA ALA A 125 -9.50 -11.96 0.77
C ALA A 125 -8.11 -12.63 0.77
N MET A 126 -7.16 -12.05 0.02
CA MET A 126 -5.77 -12.53 0.00
C MET A 126 -5.10 -12.28 1.36
N ILE A 127 -5.29 -11.09 1.94
CA ILE A 127 -4.78 -10.76 3.27
C ILE A 127 -5.34 -11.75 4.30
N LYS A 128 -6.65 -12.02 4.29
CA LYS A 128 -7.27 -13.00 5.20
C LYS A 128 -6.58 -14.36 5.14
N SER A 129 -6.36 -14.87 3.92
CA SER A 129 -5.66 -16.15 3.72
C SER A 129 -4.27 -16.14 4.37
N GLU A 130 -3.50 -15.08 4.14
CA GLU A 130 -2.15 -14.96 4.71
C GLU A 130 -2.14 -14.82 6.24
N LEU A 131 -3.13 -14.15 6.82
CA LEU A 131 -3.27 -14.01 8.28
C LEU A 131 -3.68 -15.34 8.92
N THR A 132 -4.65 -16.06 8.36
CA THR A 132 -5.12 -17.35 8.90
C THR A 132 -4.01 -18.39 8.94
N ASN A 133 -3.07 -18.34 8.00
CA ASN A 133 -1.95 -19.28 7.90
C ASN A 133 -0.73 -18.88 8.76
N ASN A 134 -0.77 -17.75 9.48
CA ASN A 134 0.36 -17.27 10.25
C ASN A 134 -0.08 -16.46 11.49
N GLU A 135 0.00 -17.08 12.66
CA GLU A 135 -0.43 -16.50 13.93
C GLU A 135 0.30 -15.19 14.29
N SER A 136 1.61 -15.10 13.99
CA SER A 136 2.39 -13.88 14.24
C SER A 136 1.91 -12.71 13.38
N LEU A 137 1.57 -12.98 12.11
CA LEU A 137 0.96 -11.99 11.23
C LEU A 137 -0.46 -11.64 11.66
N LEU A 138 -1.27 -12.62 12.07
CA LEU A 138 -2.60 -12.38 12.61
C LEU A 138 -2.55 -11.43 13.80
N LYS A 139 -1.64 -11.67 14.76
CA LYS A 139 -1.48 -10.83 15.94
C LYS A 139 -1.06 -9.39 15.58
N SER A 140 -0.18 -9.24 14.59
CA SER A 140 0.38 -7.92 14.24
C SER A 140 -0.44 -7.12 13.22
N HIS A 141 -1.23 -7.79 12.36
CA HIS A 141 -1.92 -7.19 11.22
C HIS A 141 -3.41 -7.58 11.10
N GLY A 142 -3.95 -8.39 12.03
CA GLY A 142 -5.36 -8.80 11.99
C GLY A 142 -6.34 -7.63 12.00
N TRP A 143 -5.99 -6.56 12.71
CA TRP A 143 -6.76 -5.30 12.75
C TRP A 143 -6.92 -4.66 11.35
N ILE A 144 -5.92 -4.79 10.46
CA ILE A 144 -5.98 -4.26 9.09
C ILE A 144 -7.10 -4.93 8.29
N TYR A 145 -7.24 -6.25 8.39
CA TYR A 145 -8.32 -6.97 7.72
C TYR A 145 -9.70 -6.47 8.18
N HIS A 146 -9.86 -6.21 9.47
CA HIS A 146 -11.09 -5.66 10.01
C HIS A 146 -11.37 -4.24 9.49
N ILE A 147 -10.38 -3.35 9.46
CA ILE A 147 -10.55 -2.01 8.88
C ILE A 147 -10.91 -2.08 7.39
N MET A 148 -10.22 -2.91 6.60
CA MET A 148 -10.48 -2.99 5.15
C MET A 148 -11.84 -3.61 4.79
N THR A 149 -12.45 -4.38 5.70
CA THR A 149 -13.73 -5.08 5.43
C THR A 149 -14.93 -4.50 6.18
N LYS A 150 -14.72 -3.96 7.38
CA LYS A 150 -15.77 -3.36 8.24
C LYS A 150 -15.62 -1.84 8.39
N GLY A 151 -14.46 -1.29 8.05
CA GLY A 151 -14.12 0.12 8.25
C GLY A 151 -13.57 0.44 9.65
N TYR A 152 -13.54 -0.53 10.56
CA TYR A 152 -12.93 -0.37 11.88
C TYR A 152 -12.40 -1.70 12.43
N SER A 153 -11.55 -1.60 13.45
CA SER A 153 -11.12 -2.71 14.31
C SER A 153 -11.25 -2.31 15.78
N LEU A 154 -11.49 -3.28 16.64
CA LEU A 154 -11.57 -3.06 18.08
C LEU A 154 -10.30 -3.57 18.77
N GLU A 155 -9.82 -2.82 19.75
CA GLU A 155 -8.74 -3.22 20.65
C GLU A 155 -9.21 -3.06 22.09
N GLN A 156 -9.14 -4.14 22.86
CA GLN A 156 -9.43 -4.10 24.29
C GLN A 156 -8.13 -3.89 25.07
N SER A 157 -8.11 -2.88 25.92
CA SER A 157 -6.99 -2.55 26.80
C SER A 157 -7.46 -2.43 28.24
N GLU A 158 -6.53 -2.38 29.20
CA GLU A 158 -6.83 -2.08 30.61
C GLU A 158 -7.59 -0.74 30.78
N ASN A 159 -7.33 0.20 29.86
CA ASN A 159 -7.96 1.52 29.82
C ASN A 159 -9.25 1.54 28.99
N GLY A 160 -9.91 0.39 28.78
CA GLY A 160 -11.15 0.27 28.02
C GLY A 160 -10.94 -0.08 26.55
N ILE A 161 -11.98 0.13 25.75
CA ILE A 161 -12.06 -0.36 24.38
C ILE A 161 -11.77 0.77 23.40
N TRP A 162 -10.89 0.52 22.46
CA TRP A 162 -10.54 1.44 21.39
C TRP A 162 -11.17 0.96 20.09
N ILE A 163 -11.78 1.89 19.36
CA ILE A 163 -12.13 1.70 17.97
C ILE A 163 -11.08 2.40 17.13
N HIS A 164 -10.44 1.62 16.25
CA HIS A 164 -9.47 2.09 15.28
C HIS A 164 -10.10 2.05 13.90
N PHE A 165 -9.80 3.04 13.10
CA PHE A 165 -10.29 3.15 11.74
C PHE A 165 -9.17 3.78 10.88
N HIS A 166 -9.37 3.89 9.57
CA HIS A 166 -8.35 4.47 8.72
C HIS A 166 -8.05 5.93 9.09
N GLY A 167 -6.82 6.21 9.55
CA GLY A 167 -6.35 7.56 9.90
C GLY A 167 -6.53 7.97 11.36
N GLY A 168 -6.99 7.08 12.25
CA GLY A 168 -7.07 7.41 13.68
C GLY A 168 -7.74 6.34 14.53
N GLY A 169 -7.91 6.67 15.81
CA GLY A 169 -8.63 5.84 16.76
C GLY A 169 -9.22 6.68 17.88
N LEU A 170 -10.28 6.18 18.51
CA LEU A 170 -10.91 6.82 19.65
C LEU A 170 -11.31 5.76 20.67
N ARG A 171 -11.38 6.18 21.93
CA ARG A 171 -11.86 5.34 23.02
C ARG A 171 -13.38 5.31 22.99
N LEU A 172 -13.94 4.11 23.07
CA LEU A 172 -15.37 3.91 23.27
C LEU A 172 -15.72 4.23 24.73
N ASN A 173 -16.68 5.14 24.92
CA ASN A 173 -17.27 5.42 26.22
C ASN A 173 -18.45 4.49 26.51
N VAL A 174 -18.22 3.17 26.40
CA VAL A 174 -19.19 2.13 26.74
C VAL A 174 -18.48 0.93 27.36
N ASN A 175 -19.16 0.26 28.28
CA ASN A 175 -18.74 -1.05 28.76
C ASN A 175 -19.28 -2.13 27.79
N MET A 176 -18.51 -3.20 27.55
CA MET A 176 -18.94 -4.30 26.67
C MET A 176 -20.16 -5.03 27.21
N ASP A 177 -20.26 -5.13 28.55
CA ASP A 177 -21.37 -5.81 29.21
C ASP A 177 -22.71 -5.08 29.02
N ASP A 178 -22.66 -3.79 28.70
CA ASP A 178 -23.84 -2.93 28.49
C ASP A 178 -24.29 -2.88 27.02
N VAL A 179 -23.56 -3.54 26.12
CA VAL A 179 -23.79 -3.48 24.67
C VAL A 179 -24.00 -4.89 24.10
N ASP A 180 -25.26 -5.26 23.91
CA ASP A 180 -25.66 -6.55 23.32
C ASP A 180 -25.04 -6.82 21.95
N ASN A 181 -24.83 -5.77 21.15
CA ASN A 181 -24.23 -5.88 19.83
C ASN A 181 -23.32 -4.69 19.53
N ILE A 182 -22.03 -4.89 19.74
CA ILE A 182 -21.00 -3.85 19.56
C ILE A 182 -20.91 -3.38 18.12
N ASP A 183 -21.09 -4.26 17.14
CA ASP A 183 -21.04 -3.90 15.72
C ASP A 183 -22.22 -2.97 15.37
N LYS A 184 -23.42 -3.26 15.86
CA LYS A 184 -24.60 -2.39 15.70
C LYS A 184 -24.39 -1.03 16.39
N TYR A 185 -23.86 -1.02 17.61
CA TYR A 185 -23.58 0.20 18.35
C TYR A 185 -22.57 1.09 17.61
N VAL A 186 -21.48 0.50 17.12
CA VAL A 186 -20.45 1.21 16.37
C VAL A 186 -21.01 1.82 15.09
N GLN A 187 -21.79 1.05 14.33
CA GLN A 187 -22.41 1.53 13.08
C GLN A 187 -23.44 2.64 13.33
N GLN A 188 -24.15 2.64 14.46
CA GLN A 188 -25.12 3.69 14.78
C GLN A 188 -24.49 5.00 15.25
N ASN A 189 -23.40 4.91 16.02
CA ASN A 189 -22.82 6.08 16.70
C ASN A 189 -21.58 6.64 16.00
N TYR A 190 -20.93 5.86 15.12
CA TYR A 190 -19.69 6.23 14.45
C TYR A 190 -19.74 6.02 12.93
N ALA A 191 -20.95 5.86 12.36
CA ALA A 191 -21.17 5.67 10.92
C ALA A 191 -20.40 6.68 10.08
N ASP A 192 -20.46 7.95 10.46
CA ASP A 192 -19.85 9.07 9.72
C ASP A 192 -18.32 8.93 9.66
N ARG A 193 -17.70 8.48 10.75
CA ARG A 193 -16.24 8.27 10.84
C ARG A 193 -15.80 7.06 10.01
N ILE A 194 -16.65 6.04 9.92
CA ILE A 194 -16.43 4.82 9.14
C ILE A 194 -16.66 5.07 7.64
N GLN A 195 -17.74 5.77 7.28
CA GLN A 195 -18.14 6.01 5.88
C GLN A 195 -17.22 6.97 5.13
N LEU A 196 -16.59 7.93 5.82
CA LEU A 196 -15.55 8.79 5.23
C LEU A 196 -14.38 8.00 4.62
N GLN A 197 -14.26 6.70 4.90
CA GLN A 197 -13.20 5.81 4.43
C GLN A 197 -13.61 4.95 3.23
N PHE A 198 -14.91 4.87 2.93
CA PHE A 198 -15.47 4.09 1.82
C PHE A 198 -15.89 4.95 0.62
N ILE A 199 -15.58 6.25 0.63
CA ILE A 199 -15.88 7.13 -0.49
C ILE A 199 -15.16 6.59 -1.74
N PRO A 200 -15.88 6.29 -2.83
CA PRO A 200 -15.29 5.75 -4.04
C PRO A 200 -14.17 6.67 -4.53
N HIS A 201 -13.05 6.05 -4.89
CA HIS A 201 -11.87 6.71 -5.41
C HIS A 201 -12.18 7.70 -6.56
N ASN A 202 -12.33 8.98 -6.23
CA ASN A 202 -11.98 10.04 -7.17
C ASN A 202 -10.46 10.09 -7.30
N GLY A 203 -9.89 9.13 -8.03
CA GLY A 203 -8.58 9.19 -8.66
C GLY A 203 -7.41 9.75 -7.84
N MET A 204 -7.35 9.43 -6.54
CA MET A 204 -6.28 9.80 -5.60
C MET A 204 -6.43 11.10 -4.78
N GLU A 205 -7.61 11.72 -4.68
CA GLU A 205 -7.77 12.88 -3.78
C GLU A 205 -7.48 12.58 -2.30
N HIS A 206 -7.77 11.36 -1.84
CA HIS A 206 -7.44 10.93 -0.48
C HIS A 206 -5.93 10.82 -0.20
N LEU A 207 -5.09 10.67 -1.24
CA LEU A 207 -3.63 10.70 -1.09
C LEU A 207 -3.09 12.12 -0.91
N LYS A 208 -3.86 13.17 -1.25
CA LYS A 208 -3.46 14.57 -0.98
C LYS A 208 -3.43 14.90 0.51
N HIS A 209 -4.16 14.16 1.35
CA HIS A 209 -4.21 14.38 2.80
C HIS A 209 -3.26 13.48 3.59
N LEU A 210 -2.59 12.54 2.92
CA LEU A 210 -1.53 11.71 3.52
C LEU A 210 -0.16 12.40 3.49
N PHE A 211 -0.07 13.62 2.96
CA PHE A 211 1.16 14.43 2.82
C PHE A 211 0.91 15.91 3.07
#